data_AF-A0A969ST40-F1
#
_entry.id   AF-A0A969ST40-F1
#
_cell.length_a   1.000
_cell.length_b   1.000
_cell.length_c   1.000
_cell.angle_alpha   90.00
_cell.angle_beta   90.00
_cell.angle_gamma   90.00
#
_symmetry.space_group_name_H-M   'P 1'
#
loop_
_entity.id
_entity.type
_entity.pdbx_description
1 polymer ?
#
loop_
_entity_poly.entity_id
_entity_poly.type
_entity_poly.pdbx_seq_one_letter_code
_entity_poly.pdbx_strand_id
1 'polypeptide(L)'
;TLHKRIEKHQASGRTLTLKVKFSNYQQITRSKTLLVPINDLGAIVREAIALFEGIELGDRSIRLLGISLSNLDNVKESPVMQLPLFELSDWNNYCIHK
;
A
#
# COMPACT_ATOMS: atom_id res chain seq x y z
N THR A 1 2.86 14.20 8.93
CA THR A 1 2.71 13.96 7.47
C THR A 1 3.02 12.51 7.16
N LEU A 2 2.68 12.02 5.97
CA LEU A 2 2.96 10.63 5.54
C LEU A 2 4.45 10.28 5.71
N HIS A 3 5.36 11.11 5.20
CA HIS A 3 6.81 10.93 5.33
C HIS A 3 7.28 10.73 6.78
N LYS A 4 6.88 11.62 7.70
CA LYS A 4 7.21 11.48 9.13
C LYS A 4 6.76 10.16 9.75
N ARG A 5 5.63 9.59 9.28
CA ARG A 5 5.15 8.28 9.75
C ARG A 5 6.01 7.15 9.19
N ILE A 6 6.36 7.21 7.92
CA ILE A 6 7.23 6.23 7.25
C ILE A 6 8.60 6.21 7.92
N GLU A 7 9.21 7.38 8.15
CA GLU A 7 10.49 7.51 8.85
C GLU A 7 10.42 6.94 10.28
N LYS A 8 9.38 7.32 11.04
CA LYS A 8 9.19 6.83 12.42
C LYS A 8 9.09 5.31 12.50
N HIS A 9 8.48 4.68 11.51
CA HIS A 9 8.30 3.23 11.46
C HIS A 9 9.39 2.50 10.69
N GLN A 10 10.40 3.21 10.17
CA GLN A 10 11.44 2.66 9.29
C GLN A 10 10.83 1.79 8.18
N ALA A 11 9.69 2.22 7.67
CA ALA A 11 8.94 1.50 6.65
C ALA A 11 9.34 2.01 5.26
N SER A 12 9.05 1.22 4.24
CA SER A 12 9.02 1.67 2.86
C SER A 12 7.77 1.08 2.20
N GLY A 13 7.32 1.63 1.07
CA GLY A 13 6.11 1.15 0.40
C GLY A 13 6.27 1.09 -1.09
N ARG A 14 5.70 0.06 -1.73
CA ARG A 14 5.80 -0.12 -3.18
C ARG A 14 4.66 0.55 -3.93
N THR A 15 3.49 0.67 -3.30
CA THR A 15 2.30 1.20 -3.97
C THR A 15 1.95 2.56 -3.41
N LEU A 16 2.05 3.60 -4.23
CA LEU A 16 1.56 4.93 -3.93
C LEU A 16 0.12 5.06 -4.39
N THR A 17 -0.74 5.60 -3.53
CA THR A 17 -2.13 5.90 -3.86
C THR A 17 -2.42 7.39 -3.63
N LEU A 18 -2.99 8.03 -4.64
CA LEU A 18 -3.54 9.39 -4.58
C LEU A 18 -5.07 9.31 -4.57
N LYS A 19 -5.67 10.00 -3.60
CA LYS A 19 -7.12 10.14 -3.45
C LYS A 19 -7.51 11.61 -3.54
N VAL A 20 -8.33 11.95 -4.53
CA VAL A 20 -8.90 13.28 -4.72
C VAL A 20 -10.37 13.21 -4.33
N LYS A 21 -10.79 14.00 -3.33
CA LYS A 21 -12.21 14.17 -2.98
C LYS A 21 -12.67 15.55 -3.37
N PHE A 22 -13.80 15.61 -4.06
CA PHE A 22 -14.40 16.84 -4.55
C PHE A 22 -15.43 17.40 -3.55
N SER A 23 -15.82 18.66 -3.74
CA SER A 23 -16.84 19.35 -2.93
C SER A 23 -18.21 18.67 -3.00
N ASN A 24 -18.54 18.05 -4.13
CA ASN A 24 -19.75 17.26 -4.35
C ASN A 24 -19.69 15.84 -3.76
N TYR A 25 -18.72 15.55 -2.88
CA TYR A 25 -18.47 14.26 -2.22
C TYR A 25 -18.09 13.09 -3.14
N GLN A 26 -17.93 13.32 -4.44
CA GLN A 26 -17.31 12.35 -5.33
C GLN A 26 -15.82 12.21 -5.04
N GLN A 27 -15.25 11.05 -5.36
CA GLN A 27 -13.82 10.81 -5.23
C GLN A 27 -13.24 10.12 -6.46
N ILE A 28 -12.01 10.47 -6.78
CA ILE A 28 -11.16 9.73 -7.71
C ILE A 28 -9.99 9.16 -6.92
N THR A 29 -9.68 7.89 -7.16
CA THR A 29 -8.48 7.24 -6.60
C THR A 29 -7.63 6.70 -7.75
N ARG A 30 -6.34 6.98 -7.70
CA ARG A 30 -5.32 6.47 -8.61
C ARG A 30 -4.19 5.89 -7.80
N SER A 31 -3.59 4.81 -8.29
CA SER A 31 -2.44 4.19 -7.64
C SER A 31 -1.41 3.75 -8.66
N LYS A 32 -0.16 3.66 -8.21
CA LYS A 32 0.96 3.13 -8.99
C LYS A 32 1.81 2.25 -8.08
N THR A 33 2.07 1.03 -8.54
CA THR A 33 3.02 0.13 -7.88
C THR A 33 4.36 0.25 -8.57
N LEU A 34 5.39 0.53 -7.78
CA LEU A 34 6.77 0.69 -8.23
C LEU A 34 7.54 -0.62 -8.05
N LEU A 35 8.54 -0.83 -8.90
CA LEU A 35 9.41 -2.00 -8.82
C LEU A 35 10.28 -1.99 -7.55
N VAL A 36 10.71 -0.81 -7.10
CA VAL A 36 11.52 -0.64 -5.88
C VAL A 36 10.68 0.11 -4.85
N PRO A 37 10.65 -0.31 -3.57
CA PRO A 37 9.93 0.39 -2.53
C PRO A 37 10.50 1.79 -2.33
N ILE A 38 9.62 2.77 -2.08
CA ILE A 38 9.99 4.16 -1.83
C ILE A 38 9.70 4.54 -0.39
N ASN A 39 10.55 5.40 0.17
CA ASN A 39 10.38 6.01 1.48
C ASN A 39 10.81 7.48 1.53
N ASP A 40 11.48 7.99 0.49
CA ASP A 40 11.92 9.38 0.43
C ASP A 40 10.79 10.32 0.00
N LEU A 41 10.77 11.52 0.59
CA LEU A 41 9.76 12.53 0.29
C LEU A 41 9.76 12.92 -1.20
N GLY A 42 10.93 12.98 -1.83
CA GLY A 42 11.09 13.39 -3.21
C GLY A 42 10.36 12.46 -4.18
N ALA A 43 10.58 11.15 -4.07
CA ALA A 43 9.90 10.15 -4.88
C ALA A 43 8.39 10.14 -4.61
N ILE A 44 7.98 10.21 -3.34
CA ILE A 44 6.56 10.26 -2.98
C ILE A 44 5.86 11.45 -3.67
N VAL A 45 6.47 12.64 -3.63
CA VAL A 45 5.91 13.85 -4.25
C VAL A 45 5.90 13.75 -5.77
N ARG A 46 7.02 13.34 -6.39
CA ARG A 46 7.10 13.19 -7.86
C ARG A 46 6.03 12.24 -8.39
N GLU A 47 5.90 11.08 -7.75
CA GLU A 47 4.93 10.06 -8.16
C GLU A 47 3.48 10.50 -7.87
N ALA A 48 3.26 11.25 -6.78
CA ALA A 48 1.94 11.82 -6.50
C ALA A 48 1.53 12.87 -7.54
N ILE A 49 2.46 13.71 -7.99
CA ILE A 49 2.22 14.69 -9.07
C ILE A 49 1.89 13.96 -10.37
N ALA A 50 2.68 12.95 -10.76
CA ALA A 50 2.41 12.16 -11.96
C ALA A 50 1.03 11.47 -11.91
N LEU A 51 0.60 10.97 -10.75
CA LEU A 51 -0.75 10.44 -10.56
C LEU A 51 -1.83 11.52 -10.67
N PHE A 52 -1.54 12.74 -10.24
CA PHE A 52 -2.46 13.88 -10.29
C PHE A 52 -2.64 14.42 -11.71
N GLU A 53 -1.56 14.48 -12.50
CA GLU A 53 -1.57 14.94 -13.90
C GLU A 53 -2.50 14.10 -14.79
N GLY A 54 -2.69 12.82 -14.45
CA GLY A 54 -3.64 11.92 -15.13
C GLY A 54 -5.11 12.07 -14.69
N ILE A 55 -5.44 13.07 -13.87
CA ILE A 55 -6.80 13.29 -13.35
C ILE A 55 -7.45 14.50 -14.02
N GLU A 56 -8.57 14.26 -14.70
CA GLU A 56 -9.43 15.32 -15.19
C GLU A 56 -10.26 15.91 -14.05
N LEU A 57 -9.98 17.16 -13.69
CA LEU A 57 -10.70 17.86 -12.62
C LEU A 57 -12.07 18.36 -13.11
N GLY A 58 -12.14 18.85 -14.36
CA GLY A 58 -13.27 19.63 -14.85
C GLY A 58 -13.52 20.87 -13.98
N ASP A 59 -14.78 21.26 -13.82
CA ASP A 59 -15.16 22.41 -12.98
C ASP A 59 -15.34 22.03 -11.49
N ARG A 60 -14.86 20.86 -11.07
CA ARG A 60 -15.08 20.37 -9.70
C ARG A 60 -14.02 20.91 -8.75
N SER A 61 -14.47 21.62 -7.72
CA SER A 61 -13.62 22.02 -6.59
C SER A 61 -13.12 20.81 -5.80
N ILE A 62 -11.81 20.79 -5.51
CA ILE A 62 -11.19 19.78 -4.64
C ILE A 62 -11.37 20.18 -3.18
N ARG A 63 -11.92 19.27 -2.37
CA ARG A 63 -12.06 19.42 -0.92
C ARG A 63 -10.90 18.78 -0.15
N LEU A 64 -10.35 17.69 -0.67
CA LEU A 64 -9.27 16.95 0.02
C LEU A 64 -8.39 16.20 -0.97
N LEU A 65 -7.08 16.24 -0.70
CA LEU A 65 -6.07 15.38 -1.32
C LEU A 65 -5.48 14.47 -0.24
N GLY A 66 -5.49 13.16 -0.51
CA GLY A 66 -4.90 12.14 0.37
C GLY A 66 -3.83 11.36 -0.37
N ILE A 67 -2.67 11.18 0.26
CA ILE A 67 -1.59 10.31 -0.22
C ILE A 67 -1.40 9.19 0.80
N SER A 68 -1.32 7.96 0.31
CA SER A 68 -1.01 6.79 1.13
C SER A 68 -0.01 5.87 0.43
N LEU A 69 0.82 5.19 1.23
CA LEU A 69 1.61 4.05 0.78
C LEU A 69 0.97 2.75 1.27
N SER A 70 1.03 1.73 0.43
CA SER A 70 0.68 0.35 0.76
C SER A 70 1.73 -0.62 0.20
N ASN A 71 1.54 -1.91 0.46
CA ASN A 71 2.54 -2.95 0.21
C ASN A 71 3.87 -2.57 0.87
N LEU A 72 3.81 -2.48 2.20
CA LEU A 72 4.89 -1.94 3.01
C LEU A 72 5.95 -3.00 3.25
N ASP A 73 7.19 -2.68 2.93
CA ASP A 73 8.35 -3.47 3.30
C ASP A 73 8.80 -2.97 4.67
N ASN A 74 8.58 -3.79 5.70
CA ASN A 74 9.02 -3.53 7.06
C ASN A 74 10.40 -4.16 7.24
N VAL A 75 11.38 -3.40 7.71
CA VAL A 75 12.74 -3.89 7.98
C VAL A 75 12.77 -4.93 9.12
N LYS A 76 11.69 -5.06 9.90
CA LYS A 76 11.55 -6.14 10.88
C LYS A 76 11.13 -7.41 10.15
N GLU A 77 12.11 -8.23 9.79
CA GLU A 77 11.92 -9.61 9.36
C GLU A 77 11.23 -10.39 10.49
N SER A 78 9.91 -10.38 10.52
CA SER A 78 9.16 -11.43 11.19
C SER A 78 9.41 -12.72 10.41
N PRO A 79 9.77 -13.84 11.07
CA PRO A 79 9.96 -15.10 10.37
C PRO A 79 8.70 -15.39 9.56
N VAL A 80 8.89 -15.58 8.25
CA VAL A 80 7.80 -15.95 7.34
C VAL A 80 7.36 -17.36 7.72
N MET A 81 6.30 -17.46 8.51
CA MET A 81 5.74 -18.75 8.92
C MET A 81 4.71 -19.17 7.88
N GLN A 82 5.07 -20.17 7.08
CA GLN A 82 4.08 -20.85 6.25
C GLN A 82 3.15 -21.63 7.17
N LEU A 83 1.86 -21.32 7.06
CA LEU A 83 0.84 -22.11 7.72
C LEU A 83 0.80 -23.51 7.08
N PRO A 84 0.68 -24.59 7.88
CA PRO A 84 0.55 -25.91 7.33
C PRO A 84 -0.73 -26.01 6.49
N LEU A 85 -0.65 -26.77 5.39
CA LEU A 85 -1.78 -26.98 4.48
C LEU A 85 -2.91 -27.82 5.12
N PHE A 86 -2.54 -28.68 6.08
CA PHE A 86 -3.43 -29.58 6.81
C PHE A 86 -3.29 -29.37 8.32
N GLU A 87 -4.31 -29.73 9.09
CA GLU A 87 -4.23 -29.70 10.54
C GLU A 87 -3.39 -30.88 11.04
N LEU A 88 -2.69 -30.73 12.18
CA LEU A 88 -1.89 -31.81 12.78
C LEU A 88 -2.73 -33.06 13.16
N SER A 89 -4.06 -32.93 13.16
CA SER A 89 -5.03 -34.01 13.36
C SER A 89 -5.19 -34.93 12.14
N ASP A 90 -4.87 -34.46 10.93
CA ASP A 90 -5.04 -35.21 9.69
C ASP A 90 -3.97 -36.31 9.52
N TRP A 91 -2.82 -36.14 10.19
CA TRP A 91 -1.68 -37.06 10.05
C TRP A 91 -1.87 -38.38 10.79
N ASN A 92 -2.67 -38.39 11.87
CA ASN A 92 -2.94 -39.60 12.65
C ASN A 92 -3.78 -40.62 11.90
N ASN A 93 -4.55 -40.24 10.87
CA ASN A 93 -5.39 -41.18 10.13
C ASN A 93 -4.70 -41.78 8.89
N TYR A 94 -3.65 -41.13 8.37
CA TYR A 94 -2.94 -41.58 7.17
C TYR A 94 -1.90 -42.68 7.48
N CYS A 95 -1.29 -42.65 8.67
CA CYS A 95 -0.24 -43.61 9.06
C CYS A 95 -0.76 -44.99 9.52
N ILE A 96 -2.07 -45.17 9.70
CA ILE A 96 -2.65 -46.44 10.20
C ILE A 96 -3.26 -47.29 9.07
N HIS A 97 -3.34 -46.76 7.85
CA HIS A 97 -3.98 -47.43 6.71
C HIS A 97 -3.01 -47.77 5.56
N LYS A 98 -1.69 -47.77 5.84
CA LYS A 98 -0.68 -48.25 4.90
C LYS A 98 0.25 -49.26 5.54
#